data_AF-A0A7C5ESI2-F1
#
_entry.id   AF-A0A7C5ESI2-F1
#
_cell.length_a   1.000
_cell.length_b   1.000
_cell.length_c   1.000
_cell.angle_alpha   90.00
_cell.angle_beta   90.00
_cell.angle_gamma   90.00
#
_symmetry.space_group_name_H-M   'P 1'
#
loop_
_entity.id
_entity.type
_entity.pdbx_description
1 polymer ?
#
loop_
_entity_poly.entity_id
_entity_poly.type
_entity_poly.pdbx_seq_one_letter_code
_entity_poly.pdbx_strand_id
1 'polypeptide(L)'
;MIQIERIPGGFSVEGLEFRKGKCGCSGMGGDCCFTYSKVKKEGNTLIYEGKATAPSTKRNYLWGYRVRKGDVLVEVKMEDTRDPKEFFAGHYPPPLSAFKERGWQVEEEFEKPLES
;
A
#
# COMPACT_ATOMS: atom_id res chain seq x y z
N MET A 1 -23.97 -2.23 -2.80
CA MET A 1 -23.15 -1.48 -3.79
C MET A 1 -21.83 -1.20 -3.13
N ILE A 2 -20.71 -1.60 -3.74
CA ILE A 2 -19.39 -1.35 -3.18
C ILE A 2 -19.00 0.08 -3.52
N GLN A 3 -18.55 0.82 -2.52
CA GLN A 3 -18.14 2.20 -2.69
C GLN A 3 -16.82 2.44 -1.97
N ILE A 4 -16.04 3.37 -2.51
CA ILE A 4 -14.82 3.86 -1.89
C ILE A 4 -15.19 5.06 -1.00
N GLU A 5 -15.14 4.85 0.30
CA GLU A 5 -15.44 5.84 1.32
C GLU A 5 -14.19 6.66 1.66
N ARG A 6 -14.34 7.95 1.91
CA ARG A 6 -13.22 8.81 2.31
C ARG A 6 -13.10 8.78 3.83
N ILE A 7 -11.90 8.49 4.33
CA ILE A 7 -11.58 8.48 5.78
C ILE A 7 -10.50 9.52 6.09
N PRO A 8 -10.33 9.92 7.36
CA PRO A 8 -9.21 10.77 7.77
C PRO A 8 -7.88 10.11 7.37
N GLY A 9 -7.11 10.78 6.51
CA GLY A 9 -5.85 10.25 6.04
C GLY A 9 -5.94 9.21 4.92
N GLY A 10 -7.11 8.96 4.30
CA GLY A 10 -7.15 8.07 3.14
C GLY A 10 -8.55 7.64 2.69
N PHE A 11 -8.70 6.35 2.37
CA PHE A 11 -9.96 5.78 1.89
C PHE A 11 -10.23 4.42 2.53
N SER A 12 -11.50 4.01 2.57
CA SER A 12 -11.95 2.72 3.06
C SER A 12 -12.81 2.04 1.99
N VAL A 13 -12.68 0.73 1.87
CA VAL A 13 -13.50 -0.09 0.98
C VAL A 13 -13.98 -1.31 1.74
N GLU A 14 -15.29 -1.42 1.98
CA GLU A 14 -15.89 -2.47 2.81
C GLU A 14 -15.27 -2.57 4.22
N GLY A 15 -14.75 -1.46 4.77
CA GLY A 15 -14.06 -1.44 6.07
C GLY A 15 -12.56 -1.81 5.99
N LEU A 16 -12.01 -2.04 4.80
CA LEU A 16 -10.57 -2.14 4.59
C LEU A 16 -9.98 -0.75 4.39
N GLU A 17 -9.19 -0.30 5.36
CA GLU A 17 -8.65 1.04 5.40
C GLU A 17 -7.32 1.16 4.67
N PHE A 18 -7.22 2.16 3.80
CA PHE A 18 -6.02 2.56 3.10
C PHE A 18 -5.61 3.94 3.56
N ARG A 19 -4.52 4.03 4.32
CA ARG A 19 -4.04 5.28 4.90
C ARG A 19 -2.77 5.76 4.22
N LYS A 20 -2.71 7.06 3.95
CA LYS A 20 -1.47 7.75 3.56
C LYS A 20 -0.68 8.12 4.81
N GLY A 21 0.64 8.07 4.69
CA GLY A 21 1.58 8.42 5.74
C GLY A 21 2.88 8.89 5.11
N LYS A 22 3.50 9.89 5.73
CA LYS A 22 4.88 10.29 5.45
C LYS A 22 5.43 10.98 6.69
N CYS A 23 6.73 10.85 6.93
CA CYS A 23 7.37 11.55 8.03
C CYS A 23 7.29 13.07 7.80
N GLY A 24 6.73 13.79 8.77
CA GLY A 24 6.54 15.24 8.72
C GLY A 24 7.63 16.04 9.44
N CYS A 25 8.68 15.39 9.97
CA CYS A 25 9.82 16.12 10.52
C CYS A 25 10.54 16.81 9.35
N SER A 26 11.03 18.03 9.55
CA SER A 26 11.67 18.86 8.51
C SER A 26 13.00 18.31 7.95
N GLY A 27 13.19 16.99 7.95
CA GLY A 27 14.25 16.29 7.23
C GLY A 27 15.57 16.24 7.98
N MET A 28 15.61 15.57 9.13
CA MET A 28 16.89 15.21 9.77
C MET A 28 17.61 14.03 9.07
N GLY A 29 17.15 13.59 7.89
CA GLY A 29 17.85 12.61 7.06
C GLY A 29 17.73 11.14 7.50
N GLY A 30 16.79 10.81 8.38
CA GLY A 30 16.55 9.43 8.81
C GLY A 30 15.84 8.57 7.75
N ASP A 31 15.87 7.25 7.94
CA ASP A 31 15.20 6.27 7.08
C ASP A 31 13.68 6.54 6.94
N CYS A 32 13.07 7.15 7.95
CA CYS A 32 11.68 7.60 7.95
C CYS A 32 11.33 8.59 6.83
N CYS A 33 12.31 9.34 6.30
CA CYS A 33 12.10 10.26 5.18
C CYS A 33 11.90 9.53 3.84
N PHE A 34 12.40 8.28 3.73
CA PHE A 34 12.35 7.46 2.53
C PHE A 34 11.14 6.53 2.51
N THR A 35 10.55 6.27 3.67
CA THR A 35 9.33 5.48 3.78
C THR A 35 8.07 6.34 3.66
N TYR A 36 7.07 5.88 2.92
CA TYR A 36 5.78 6.56 2.80
C TYR A 36 4.67 5.60 2.37
N SER A 37 3.42 5.97 2.62
CA SER A 37 2.26 5.40 1.95
C SER A 37 1.44 6.52 1.32
N LYS A 38 0.94 6.26 0.11
CA LYS A 38 0.11 7.17 -0.67
C LYS A 38 -1.13 6.42 -1.09
N VAL A 39 -2.27 7.10 -1.00
CA VAL A 39 -3.53 6.57 -1.50
C VAL A 39 -4.19 7.62 -2.38
N LYS A 40 -4.70 7.18 -3.52
CA LYS A 40 -5.43 7.99 -4.50
C LYS A 40 -6.71 7.28 -4.89
N LYS A 41 -7.70 8.05 -5.30
CA LYS A 41 -8.95 7.56 -5.87
C LYS A 41 -9.13 8.19 -7.24
N GLU A 42 -9.32 7.37 -8.27
CA GLU A 42 -9.62 7.78 -9.64
C GLU A 42 -10.93 7.12 -10.06
N GLY A 43 -12.04 7.86 -9.96
CA GLY A 43 -13.38 7.31 -10.18
C GLY A 43 -13.69 6.16 -9.21
N ASN A 44 -13.82 4.94 -9.74
CA ASN A 44 -14.05 3.71 -8.98
C ASN A 44 -12.76 2.91 -8.74
N THR A 45 -11.60 3.44 -9.09
CA THR A 45 -10.30 2.81 -8.85
C THR A 45 -9.65 3.43 -7.62
N LEU A 46 -9.25 2.59 -6.66
CA LEU A 46 -8.42 2.95 -5.53
C LEU A 46 -6.99 2.51 -5.80
N ILE A 47 -6.05 3.45 -5.74
CA ILE A 47 -4.63 3.19 -5.99
C ILE A 47 -3.88 3.45 -4.70
N TYR A 48 -3.21 2.43 -4.19
CA TYR A 48 -2.34 2.51 -3.04
C TYR A 48 -0.88 2.25 -3.47
N GLU A 49 0.00 3.14 -3.07
CA GLU A 49 1.44 3.07 -3.32
C GLU A 49 2.17 3.21 -1.98
N GLY A 50 2.83 2.13 -1.54
CA GLY A 50 3.65 2.09 -0.34
C GLY A 50 5.12 1.93 -0.67
N LYS A 51 5.97 2.50 0.19
CA LYS A 51 7.41 2.28 0.21
C LYS A 51 7.87 2.14 1.64
N ALA A 52 8.23 0.94 2.08
CA ALA A 52 8.88 0.66 3.35
C ALA A 52 10.40 0.45 3.23
N THR A 53 10.97 0.67 2.04
CA THR A 53 12.42 0.66 1.82
C THR A 53 13.07 2.01 2.14
N ALA A 54 14.30 1.96 2.66
CA ALA A 54 15.18 3.11 2.86
C ALA A 54 16.60 2.80 2.33
N PRO A 55 17.50 3.78 2.18
CA PRO A 55 18.88 3.53 1.72
C PRO A 55 19.63 2.50 2.56
N SER A 56 19.23 2.34 3.81
CA SER A 56 19.81 1.40 4.77
C SER A 56 19.22 -0.02 4.68
N THR A 57 18.17 -0.24 3.89
CA THR A 57 17.47 -1.53 3.72
C THR A 57 18.14 -2.37 2.63
N LYS A 58 18.15 -3.69 2.80
CA LYS A 58 18.69 -4.68 1.85
C LYS A 58 17.63 -5.70 1.52
N ARG A 59 17.83 -6.50 0.45
CA ARG A 59 16.85 -7.52 0.01
C ARG A 59 15.47 -6.90 -0.18
N ASN A 60 15.47 -5.79 -0.92
CA ASN A 60 14.26 -5.07 -1.25
C ASN A 60 13.47 -5.89 -2.27
N TYR A 61 12.16 -5.80 -2.20
CA TYR A 61 11.27 -6.48 -3.12
C TYR A 61 10.02 -5.64 -3.33
N LEU A 62 9.46 -5.76 -4.52
CA LEU A 62 8.22 -5.11 -4.90
C LEU A 62 7.15 -6.16 -4.93
N TRP A 63 6.10 -5.95 -4.14
CA TRP A 63 4.92 -6.79 -4.18
C TRP A 63 3.69 -5.92 -4.42
N GLY A 64 2.64 -6.54 -4.91
CA GLY A 64 1.42 -5.84 -5.23
C GLY A 64 0.34 -6.79 -5.68
N TYR A 65 -0.87 -6.27 -5.73
CA TYR A 65 -2.01 -6.99 -6.22
C TYR A 65 -3.04 -6.03 -6.78
N ARG A 66 -3.87 -6.57 -7.66
CA ARG A 66 -5.00 -5.89 -8.26
C ARG A 66 -6.24 -6.74 -8.04
N VAL A 67 -7.22 -6.16 -7.39
CA VAL A 67 -8.48 -6.83 -7.08
C VAL A 67 -9.66 -6.02 -7.59
N ARG A 68 -10.68 -6.72 -8.08
CA ARG A 68 -11.90 -6.13 -8.62
C ARG A 68 -13.13 -6.75 -7.97
N LYS A 69 -14.14 -5.92 -7.69
CA LYS A 69 -15.46 -6.38 -7.29
C LYS A 69 -16.53 -5.44 -7.84
N GLY A 70 -17.27 -5.93 -8.83
CA GLY A 70 -18.19 -5.10 -9.63
C GLY A 70 -17.41 -4.03 -10.40
N ASP A 71 -17.79 -2.77 -10.17
CA ASP A 71 -17.18 -1.59 -10.79
C ASP A 71 -15.99 -1.02 -10.01
N VAL A 72 -15.73 -1.51 -8.79
CA VAL A 72 -14.62 -1.02 -7.96
C VAL A 72 -13.37 -1.85 -8.22
N LEU A 73 -12.28 -1.13 -8.47
CA LEU A 73 -10.94 -1.68 -8.66
C LEU A 73 -10.04 -1.19 -7.53
N VAL A 74 -9.20 -2.06 -6.99
CA VAL A 74 -8.19 -1.71 -6.00
C VAL A 74 -6.83 -2.21 -6.49
N GLU A 75 -5.90 -1.28 -6.65
CA GLU A 75 -4.54 -1.52 -7.07
C GLU A 75 -3.60 -1.19 -5.91
N VAL A 76 -2.82 -2.19 -5.49
CA VAL A 76 -1.88 -2.07 -4.39
C VAL A 76 -0.50 -2.37 -4.90
N LYS A 77 0.43 -1.46 -4.62
CA LYS A 77 1.85 -1.62 -4.91
C LYS A 77 2.65 -1.23 -3.68
N MET A 78 3.55 -2.11 -3.25
CA MET A 78 4.39 -1.91 -2.08
C MET A 78 5.84 -2.25 -2.40
N GLU A 79 6.74 -1.29 -2.20
CA GLU A 79 8.18 -1.55 -2.12
C GLU A 79 8.56 -1.89 -0.69
N ASP A 80 8.86 -3.16 -0.42
CA ASP A 80 9.13 -3.69 0.91
C ASP A 80 10.55 -4.24 1.03
N THR A 81 10.94 -4.59 2.26
CA THR A 81 12.24 -5.15 2.57
C THR A 81 12.10 -6.36 3.47
N ARG A 82 12.89 -7.41 3.19
CA ARG A 82 12.98 -8.58 4.10
C ARG A 82 13.97 -8.34 5.25
N ASP A 83 14.51 -7.13 5.37
CA ASP A 83 15.36 -6.74 6.49
C ASP A 83 14.51 -6.50 7.74
N PRO A 84 15.05 -6.71 8.96
CA PRO A 84 14.32 -6.49 10.22
C PRO A 84 14.21 -4.99 10.54
N LYS A 85 13.72 -4.19 9.59
CA LYS A 85 13.52 -2.75 9.73
C LYS A 85 12.04 -2.41 9.62
N GLU A 86 11.60 -1.50 10.48
CA GLU A 86 10.20 -1.11 10.56
C GLU A 86 9.81 -0.15 9.43
N PHE A 87 8.53 -0.18 9.04
CA PHE A 87 7.96 0.80 8.14
C PHE A 87 7.78 2.12 8.89
N PHE A 88 8.83 2.95 8.90
CA PHE A 88 8.94 4.10 9.79
C PHE A 88 7.87 5.17 9.64
N ALA A 89 7.36 5.42 8.43
CA ALA A 89 6.47 6.56 8.19
C ALA A 89 5.37 6.33 7.15
N GLY A 90 4.81 5.12 7.10
CA GLY A 90 3.61 4.83 6.32
C GLY A 90 2.75 3.76 6.98
N HIS A 91 1.66 3.40 6.31
CA HIS A 91 0.73 2.37 6.79
C HIS A 91 0.65 1.26 5.77
N TYR A 92 0.86 0.02 6.17
CA TYR A 92 0.64 -1.12 5.27
C TYR A 92 -0.79 -1.14 4.72
N PRO A 93 -0.96 -1.50 3.44
CA PRO A 93 -2.28 -1.74 2.91
C PRO A 93 -2.88 -3.02 3.54
N PRO A 94 -4.19 -3.22 3.42
CA PRO A 94 -4.81 -4.50 3.78
C PRO A 94 -4.14 -5.67 3.03
N PRO A 95 -4.10 -6.89 3.59
CA PRO A 95 -3.57 -8.04 2.88
C PRO A 95 -4.55 -8.52 1.82
N LEU A 96 -4.04 -9.17 0.77
CA LEU A 96 -4.87 -9.76 -0.28
C LEU A 96 -5.86 -10.80 0.26
N SER A 97 -5.50 -11.53 1.32
CA SER A 97 -6.39 -12.50 1.97
C SER A 97 -7.70 -11.85 2.43
N ALA A 98 -7.64 -10.62 2.98
CA ALA A 98 -8.83 -9.89 3.41
C ALA A 98 -9.78 -9.57 2.24
N PHE A 99 -9.25 -9.38 1.04
CA PHE A 99 -10.05 -9.22 -0.18
C PHE A 99 -10.66 -10.55 -0.65
N LYS A 100 -9.88 -11.64 -0.62
CA LYS A 100 -10.34 -12.99 -0.96
C LYS A 100 -11.49 -13.43 -0.04
N GLU A 101 -11.38 -13.20 1.27
CA GLU A 101 -12.42 -13.50 2.26
C GLU A 101 -13.73 -12.74 2.02
N ARG A 102 -13.64 -11.56 1.41
CA ARG A 102 -14.79 -10.71 1.05
C ARG A 102 -15.31 -10.99 -0.36
N GLY A 103 -14.78 -11.99 -1.07
CA GLY A 103 -15.21 -12.38 -2.40
C GLY A 103 -14.79 -11.42 -3.52
N TRP A 104 -13.67 -10.73 -3.36
CA TRP A 104 -13.07 -9.96 -4.46
C TRP A 104 -12.38 -10.89 -5.46
N GLN A 105 -12.47 -10.57 -6.75
CA GLN A 105 -11.69 -11.25 -7.77
C GLN A 105 -10.28 -10.69 -7.80
N VAL A 106 -9.28 -11.57 -7.78
CA VAL A 106 -7.88 -11.20 -7.94
C VAL A 106 -7.60 -11.19 -9.44
N GLU A 107 -7.37 -10.00 -10.00
CA GLU A 107 -6.96 -9.85 -11.41
C GLU A 107 -5.46 -10.08 -11.55
N GLU A 108 -4.67 -9.60 -10.59
CA GLU A 108 -3.22 -9.73 -10.60
C GLU A 108 -2.67 -9.84 -9.18
N GLU A 109 -1.64 -10.65 -9.00
CA GLU A 109 -0.84 -10.77 -7.78
C GLU A 109 0.60 -10.94 -8.24
N PHE A 110 1.51 -10.10 -7.72
CA PHE A 110 2.92 -10.21 -8.06
C PHE A 110 3.81 -9.94 -6.86
N GLU A 111 4.92 -10.66 -6.82
CA GLU A 111 6.05 -10.40 -5.95
C GLU A 111 7.31 -10.55 -6.79
N LYS A 112 8.19 -9.54 -6.77
CA LYS A 112 9.47 -9.59 -7.46
C LYS A 112 10.57 -8.95 -6.62
N PRO A 113 11.79 -9.50 -6.61
CA PRO A 113 12.92 -8.84 -5.99
C PRO A 113 13.20 -7.49 -6.69
N LEU A 114 13.53 -6.46 -5.92
CA LEU A 114 14.13 -5.24 -6.41
C LEU A 114 15.63 -5.52 -6.43
N GLU A 115 16.13 -6.02 -7.56
CA GLU A 115 17.57 -6.15 -7.78
C GLU A 115 18.19 -4.75 -7.64
N SER A 116 19.13 -4.65 -6.71
CA SER A 116 19.77 -3.41 -6.27
C SER A 116 21.07 -3.14 -7.00
#